data_AF-A0A2R7K232-F1
#
_entry.id   AF-A0A2R7K232-F1
#
_cell.length_a   1.000
_cell.length_b   1.000
_cell.length_c   1.000
_cell.angle_alpha   90.00
_cell.angle_beta   90.00
_cell.angle_gamma   90.00
#
_symmetry.space_group_name_H-M   'P 1'
#
loop_
_entity.id
_entity.type
_entity.pdbx_description
1 polymer ?
#
loop_
_entity_poly.entity_id
_entity_poly.type
_entity_poly.pdbx_seq_one_letter_code
_entity_poly.pdbx_strand_id
1 'polypeptide(L)'
;MLLPLKSIPNAVSVLSLLIKTLKIPVTSYTIKNDLLEHPDYPSMLALSDCLTSWNIPNKAFQVEKESFNLAEFPVPFVAHLKREDNEFVVVDKIEGDNVIFSNEKENRKLLVKQEFLKLWDGVILYAEKDLLSGEAKYTESLVKEWLIKMRIPFIILMTLCGITYILSQQQITAFYLSIIILKLSGISVSCLLLMHGINNNNPFIANLCALGKKNDCNAILKSDAAKVTSWLTWSEVGMFYFAGSFLCLLLNPSTKEWLSWLNIICLPYSFYSFWYQAKVKNWCILCCSIQVLLWLEAAVFYLGGNSFDFQISNFSIYTFVGAFLCFLTPIAIWSFIKPFLQEAEHLQPLKQQLKRFKYNSDLFNQILSNQTNYKVPDDIMPIVLGNRDAKTVVTMVTNPFCGPCAAVHKSLSEWIDQRDDIQLKVVFATADSDDDYRTKVARHATSLSLLDDKRVVGQALDDWYEQSDKDYLKWSTKYPVPNVSEMETVTRLQKRWCEMLGVTFTPTILINGYKLIEPYTLEDIKYLIE
;
A
#
# COMPACT_ATOMS: atom_id res chain seq x y z
N MET A 1 2.89 -18.53 5.98
CA MET A 1 4.14 -18.14 5.28
C MET A 1 3.98 -18.38 3.76
N LEU A 2 3.00 -17.76 3.09
CA LEU A 2 2.82 -17.79 1.62
C LEU A 2 1.88 -16.63 1.18
N LEU A 3 2.36 -15.39 1.34
CA LEU A 3 2.18 -14.25 0.43
C LEU A 3 3.60 -13.69 0.28
N PRO A 4 3.98 -13.16 -0.90
CA PRO A 4 5.38 -13.03 -1.25
C PRO A 4 6.11 -12.26 -0.15
N LEU A 5 7.23 -12.83 0.31
CA LEU A 5 8.30 -12.08 0.97
C LEU A 5 8.84 -11.07 -0.06
N LYS A 6 8.01 -10.10 -0.44
CA LYS A 6 8.49 -8.84 -1.00
C LYS A 6 9.31 -8.27 0.14
N SER A 7 10.63 -8.15 -0.06
CA SER A 7 11.48 -7.46 0.90
C SER A 7 10.79 -6.13 1.23
N ILE A 8 10.58 -5.88 2.52
CA ILE A 8 10.00 -4.61 2.95
C ILE A 8 10.92 -3.52 2.38
N PRO A 9 10.40 -2.55 1.61
CA PRO A 9 11.24 -1.51 1.03
C PRO A 9 12.05 -0.79 2.10
N ASN A 10 13.27 -0.37 1.76
CA ASN A 10 14.23 0.24 2.70
C ASN A 10 13.57 1.36 3.54
N ALA A 11 12.94 2.35 2.91
CA ALA A 11 12.25 3.45 3.59
C ALA A 11 11.19 2.98 4.63
N VAL A 12 10.37 1.98 4.27
CA VAL A 12 9.35 1.41 5.16
C VAL A 12 10.00 0.68 6.35
N SER A 13 11.07 -0.07 6.09
CA SER A 13 11.82 -0.78 7.13
C SER A 13 12.48 0.18 8.12
N VAL A 14 13.14 1.21 7.60
CA VAL A 14 13.82 2.24 8.39
C VAL A 14 12.84 3.02 9.25
N LEU A 15 11.71 3.47 8.69
CA LEU A 15 10.69 4.16 9.47
C LEU A 15 10.09 3.26 10.56
N SER A 16 9.86 1.97 10.25
CA SER A 16 9.41 0.98 11.23
C SER A 16 10.42 0.76 12.36
N LEU A 17 11.72 0.72 12.05
CA LEU A 17 12.79 0.61 13.03
C LEU A 17 12.83 1.84 13.94
N LEU A 18 12.78 3.05 13.37
CA LEU A 18 12.77 4.30 14.12
C LEU A 18 11.61 4.36 15.12
N ILE A 19 10.38 4.12 14.66
CA ILE A 19 9.16 4.11 15.48
C ILE A 19 9.27 3.09 16.62
N LYS A 20 9.79 1.89 16.31
CA LYS A 20 9.99 0.83 17.31
C LYS A 20 11.03 1.23 18.35
N THR A 21 12.14 1.84 17.94
CA THR A 21 13.19 2.32 18.85
C THR A 21 12.67 3.43 19.77
N LEU A 22 11.86 4.34 19.24
CA LEU A 22 11.20 5.41 20.00
C LEU A 22 10.00 4.91 20.85
N LYS A 23 9.55 3.67 20.66
CA LYS A 23 8.39 3.06 21.35
C LYS A 23 7.11 3.89 21.19
N ILE A 24 6.84 4.33 19.95
CA ILE A 24 5.66 5.12 19.61
C ILE A 24 4.53 4.17 19.13
N PRO A 25 3.28 4.35 19.56
CA PRO A 25 2.16 3.51 19.15
C PRO A 25 1.71 3.85 17.72
N VAL A 26 2.43 3.31 16.74
CA VAL A 26 2.05 3.30 15.32
C VAL A 26 2.17 1.87 14.80
N THR A 27 1.15 1.39 14.11
CA THR A 27 1.12 0.01 13.61
C THR A 27 1.95 -0.14 12.33
N SER A 28 2.47 -1.34 12.07
CA SER A 28 3.21 -1.61 10.82
C SER A 28 2.31 -1.48 9.59
N TYR A 29 1.00 -1.72 9.76
CA TYR A 29 -0.01 -1.47 8.75
C TYR A 29 -0.05 0.00 8.35
N THR A 30 -0.21 0.92 9.31
CA THR A 30 -0.26 2.37 9.05
C THR A 30 1.03 2.88 8.43
N ILE A 31 2.19 2.50 8.99
CA ILE A 31 3.50 2.90 8.45
C ILE A 31 3.62 2.53 6.97
N LYS A 32 3.24 1.30 6.62
CA LYS A 32 3.30 0.83 5.24
C LYS A 32 2.27 1.54 4.37
N ASN A 33 1.06 1.76 4.86
CA ASN A 33 0.00 2.41 4.09
C ASN A 33 0.38 3.86 3.79
N ASP A 34 0.61 4.67 4.82
CA ASP A 34 0.80 6.10 4.68
C ASP A 34 2.07 6.41 3.88
N LEU A 35 3.17 5.70 4.16
CA LEU A 35 4.43 5.94 3.46
C LEU A 35 4.38 5.50 1.99
N LEU A 36 3.76 4.35 1.68
CA LEU A 36 3.61 3.91 0.28
C LEU A 36 2.53 4.70 -0.45
N GLU A 37 1.62 5.39 0.25
CA GLU A 37 0.61 6.27 -0.32
C GLU A 37 1.08 7.71 -0.49
N HIS A 38 2.18 8.10 0.17
CA HIS A 38 2.81 9.40 -0.01
C HIS A 38 3.19 9.70 -1.48
N PRO A 39 2.97 10.92 -1.98
CA PRO A 39 3.37 11.35 -3.32
C PRO A 39 4.88 11.23 -3.58
N ASP A 40 5.68 11.77 -2.66
CA ASP A 40 7.14 11.80 -2.77
C ASP A 40 7.82 10.53 -2.28
N TYR A 41 7.10 9.41 -2.14
CA TYR A 41 7.75 8.14 -1.81
C TYR A 41 8.77 7.75 -2.91
N PRO A 42 10.00 7.31 -2.56
CA PRO A 42 10.57 7.10 -1.22
C PRO A 42 11.57 8.21 -0.79
N SER A 43 11.11 9.44 -0.55
CA SER A 43 11.97 10.56 -0.15
C SER A 43 12.04 10.76 1.38
N MET A 44 13.03 11.53 1.83
CA MET A 44 13.13 11.96 3.24
C MET A 44 11.91 12.78 3.68
N LEU A 45 11.35 13.59 2.77
CA LEU A 45 10.13 14.35 3.00
C LEU A 45 8.95 13.42 3.34
N ALA A 46 8.77 12.34 2.58
CA ALA A 46 7.72 11.36 2.84
C ALA A 46 7.84 10.73 4.24
N LEU A 47 9.07 10.49 4.73
CA LEU A 47 9.28 9.99 6.09
C LEU A 47 8.91 11.07 7.13
N SER A 48 9.33 12.32 6.91
CA SER A 48 9.02 13.47 7.77
C SER A 48 7.52 13.70 7.89
N ASP A 49 6.81 13.72 6.77
CA ASP A 49 5.37 13.99 6.71
C ASP A 49 4.55 12.88 7.36
N CYS A 50 4.96 11.61 7.20
CA CYS A 50 4.36 10.50 7.94
C CYS A 50 4.51 10.69 9.46
N LEU A 51 5.71 11.03 9.95
CA LEU A 51 5.93 11.31 11.38
C LEU A 51 5.04 12.46 11.87
N THR A 52 4.96 13.55 11.11
CA THR A 52 4.10 14.71 11.44
C THR A 52 2.63 14.29 11.51
N SER A 53 2.16 13.46 10.57
CA SER A 53 0.77 12.97 10.55
C SER A 53 0.38 12.11 11.76
N TRP A 54 1.37 11.53 12.45
CA TRP A 54 1.19 10.77 13.70
C TRP A 54 1.56 11.58 14.95
N ASN A 55 1.59 12.92 14.85
CA ASN A 55 1.96 13.84 15.94
C ASN A 55 3.33 13.52 16.56
N ILE A 56 4.30 13.12 15.74
CA ILE A 56 5.67 12.85 16.17
C ILE A 56 6.52 14.07 15.82
N PRO A 57 7.00 14.85 16.80
CA PRO A 57 7.93 15.95 16.54
C PRO A 57 9.16 15.46 15.79
N ASN A 58 9.42 16.07 14.64
CA ASN A 58 10.51 15.67 13.77
C ASN A 58 11.10 16.89 13.06
N LYS A 59 12.38 16.81 12.69
CA LYS A 59 13.10 17.82 11.92
C LYS A 59 14.06 17.15 10.95
N ALA A 60 13.95 17.51 9.68
CA ALA A 60 14.94 17.21 8.67
C ALA A 60 15.90 18.39 8.50
N PHE A 61 17.19 18.13 8.40
CA PHE A 61 18.18 19.17 8.11
C PHE A 61 19.38 18.59 7.36
N GLN A 62 19.99 19.44 6.53
CA GLN A 62 21.24 19.16 5.83
C GLN A 62 22.39 19.75 6.66
N VAL A 63 23.41 18.95 6.93
CA VAL A 63 24.62 19.41 7.60
C VAL A 63 25.85 19.30 6.73
N GLU A 64 26.81 20.18 7.00
CA GLU A 64 28.16 20.12 6.46
C GLU A 64 28.96 19.06 7.22
N LYS A 65 29.45 18.05 6.51
CA LYS A 65 30.05 16.86 7.14
C LYS A 65 31.34 17.18 7.88
N GLU A 66 32.05 18.19 7.41
CA GLU A 66 33.35 18.62 7.91
C GLU A 66 33.25 19.31 9.28
N SER A 67 32.11 20.00 9.53
CA SER A 67 31.87 20.76 10.76
C SER A 67 30.91 20.04 11.72
N PHE A 68 30.21 19.00 11.27
CA PHE A 68 29.21 18.31 12.08
C PHE A 68 29.83 17.30 13.07
N ASN A 69 29.71 17.60 14.36
CA ASN A 69 30.08 16.66 15.40
C ASN A 69 29.00 15.59 15.61
N LEU A 70 29.09 14.51 14.84
CA LEU A 70 28.18 13.37 14.95
C LEU A 70 28.07 12.80 16.37
N ALA A 71 29.12 12.86 17.18
CA ALA A 71 29.16 12.19 18.50
C ALA A 71 28.26 12.87 19.55
N GLU A 72 27.93 14.15 19.35
CA GLU A 72 27.07 14.92 20.25
C GLU A 72 25.62 14.97 19.76
N PHE A 73 25.35 14.42 18.58
CA PHE A 73 24.02 14.46 17.99
C PHE A 73 23.08 13.43 18.66
N PRO A 74 21.85 13.82 19.03
CA PRO A 74 20.90 12.92 19.70
C PRO A 74 20.51 11.74 18.79
N VAL A 75 20.39 10.57 19.39
CA VAL A 75 19.95 9.32 18.76
C VAL A 75 18.59 8.87 19.32
N PRO A 76 17.75 8.15 18.56
CA PRO A 76 17.97 7.70 17.18
C PRO A 76 17.64 8.76 16.13
N PHE A 77 18.23 8.64 14.94
CA PHE A 77 17.87 9.45 13.77
C PHE A 77 17.99 8.65 12.47
N VAL A 78 17.34 9.11 11.42
CA VAL A 78 17.45 8.55 10.08
C VAL A 78 18.53 9.31 9.31
N ALA A 79 19.39 8.60 8.61
CA ALA A 79 20.42 9.14 7.74
C ALA A 79 20.29 8.56 6.33
N HIS A 80 20.71 9.33 5.32
CA HIS A 80 20.75 8.89 3.92
C HIS A 80 22.19 8.58 3.48
N LEU A 81 22.41 7.36 2.98
CA LEU A 81 23.72 6.87 2.54
C LEU A 81 23.78 6.76 1.01
N LYS A 82 24.84 7.32 0.42
CA LYS A 82 25.19 7.18 -1.01
C LYS A 82 25.81 5.80 -1.27
N ARG A 83 24.98 4.76 -1.26
CA ARG A 83 25.30 3.41 -1.78
C ARG A 83 24.58 3.19 -3.12
N GLU A 84 24.88 2.09 -3.81
CA GLU A 84 24.39 1.77 -5.17
C GLU A 84 22.87 1.95 -5.37
N ASP A 85 22.06 1.87 -4.29
CA ASP A 85 20.60 1.99 -4.31
C ASP A 85 20.01 3.25 -3.62
N ASN A 86 20.81 4.23 -3.16
CA ASN A 86 20.36 5.36 -2.31
C ASN A 86 19.56 4.87 -1.07
N GLU A 87 20.28 4.61 0.03
CA GLU A 87 19.79 3.82 1.15
C GLU A 87 19.55 4.68 2.40
N PHE A 88 18.38 4.57 3.02
CA PHE A 88 18.17 5.10 4.37
C PHE A 88 18.64 4.12 5.44
N VAL A 89 19.12 4.65 6.56
CA VAL A 89 19.49 3.85 7.75
C VAL A 89 19.00 4.54 9.01
N VAL A 90 18.67 3.78 10.05
CA VAL A 90 18.47 4.32 11.41
C VAL A 90 19.78 4.21 12.15
N VAL A 91 20.33 5.34 12.59
CA VAL A 91 21.46 5.36 13.52
C VAL A 91 20.91 5.20 14.94
N ASP A 92 21.17 4.04 15.53
CA ASP A 92 20.64 3.66 16.84
C ASP A 92 21.49 4.22 17.98
N LYS A 93 22.82 4.20 17.81
CA LYS A 93 23.80 4.58 18.82
C LYS A 93 25.12 5.01 18.17
N ILE A 94 25.84 5.88 18.88
CA ILE A 94 27.21 6.28 18.55
C ILE A 94 28.04 6.03 19.80
N GLU A 95 29.02 5.14 19.72
CA GLU A 95 29.86 4.71 20.85
C GLU A 95 31.33 4.90 20.48
N GLY A 96 31.97 5.92 21.07
CA GLY A 96 33.35 6.28 20.73
C GLY A 96 33.49 6.68 19.26
N ASP A 97 34.29 5.93 18.50
CA ASP A 97 34.51 6.16 17.06
C ASP A 97 33.65 5.24 16.17
N ASN A 98 32.65 4.57 16.74
CA ASN A 98 31.79 3.63 16.02
C ASN A 98 30.35 4.15 15.92
N VAL A 99 29.77 4.02 14.73
CA VAL A 99 28.36 4.27 14.44
C VAL A 99 27.65 2.94 14.31
N ILE A 100 26.59 2.74 15.10
CA ILE A 100 25.74 1.54 15.05
C ILE A 100 24.44 1.92 14.36
N PHE A 101 24.17 1.29 13.22
CA PHE A 101 22.96 1.55 12.44
C PHE A 101 22.27 0.28 11.96
N SER A 102 21.01 0.42 11.58
CA SER A 102 20.15 -0.67 11.12
C SER A 102 19.34 -0.25 9.89
N ASN A 103 19.04 -1.21 9.00
CA ASN A 103 18.18 -1.05 7.82
C ASN A 103 17.44 -2.36 7.49
N GLU A 104 16.98 -2.56 6.24
CA GLU A 104 16.22 -3.75 5.83
C GLU A 104 17.07 -5.02 5.67
N LYS A 105 18.39 -4.90 5.51
CA LYS A 105 19.34 -6.01 5.32
C LYS A 105 20.28 -6.19 6.51
N GLU A 106 20.64 -5.08 7.15
CA GLU A 106 21.68 -4.97 8.17
C GLU A 106 21.04 -4.65 9.52
N ASN A 107 21.29 -5.47 10.53
CA ASN A 107 20.78 -5.25 11.89
C ASN A 107 21.95 -4.90 12.81
N ARG A 108 21.93 -3.69 13.39
CA ARG A 108 22.98 -3.17 14.28
C ARG A 108 24.39 -3.32 13.70
N LYS A 109 24.58 -2.97 12.43
CA LYS A 109 25.89 -2.96 11.81
C LYS A 109 26.76 -1.89 12.45
N LEU A 110 28.00 -2.27 12.73
CA LEU A 110 29.03 -1.38 13.26
C LEU A 110 29.89 -0.88 12.10
N LEU A 111 30.09 0.43 12.03
CA LEU A 111 30.95 1.06 11.06
C LEU A 111 31.77 2.16 11.75
N VAL A 112 33.04 2.31 11.36
CA VAL A 112 33.88 3.38 11.89
C VAL A 112 33.33 4.73 11.41
N LYS A 113 33.30 5.73 12.28
CA LYS A 113 32.72 7.06 12.02
C LYS A 113 33.25 7.69 10.74
N GLN A 114 34.56 7.61 10.49
CA GLN A 114 35.17 8.13 9.27
C GLN A 114 34.65 7.45 7.99
N GLU A 115 34.37 6.15 8.04
CA GLU A 115 33.79 5.42 6.91
C GLU A 115 32.32 5.77 6.73
N PHE A 116 31.58 5.94 7.84
CA PHE A 116 30.20 6.40 7.80
C PHE A 116 30.08 7.78 7.15
N LEU A 117 30.90 8.74 7.57
CA LEU A 117 30.90 10.12 7.02
C LEU A 117 31.21 10.17 5.52
N LYS A 118 32.00 9.22 5.00
CA LYS A 118 32.24 9.10 3.55
C LYS A 118 31.00 8.67 2.78
N LEU A 119 30.19 7.77 3.36
CA LEU A 119 28.98 7.22 2.73
C LEU A 119 27.75 8.12 2.91
N TRP A 120 27.60 8.72 4.08
CA TRP A 120 26.49 9.61 4.41
C TRP A 120 26.59 10.90 3.60
N ASP A 121 25.46 11.47 3.17
CA ASP A 121 25.43 12.67 2.35
C ASP A 121 25.16 13.98 3.10
N GLY A 122 25.00 13.93 4.41
CA GLY A 122 24.73 15.10 5.25
C GLY A 122 23.24 15.30 5.56
N VAL A 123 22.33 14.47 5.02
CA VAL A 123 20.89 14.55 5.35
C VAL A 123 20.60 13.76 6.62
N ILE A 124 19.97 14.41 7.61
CA ILE A 124 19.44 13.77 8.82
C ILE A 124 17.96 14.09 8.96
N LEU A 125 17.17 13.09 9.37
CA LEU A 125 15.85 13.25 9.94
C LEU A 125 15.86 12.78 11.39
N TYR A 126 15.78 13.73 12.31
CA TYR A 126 15.66 13.47 13.74
C TYR A 126 14.20 13.49 14.16
N ALA A 127 13.83 12.61 15.09
CA ALA A 127 12.48 12.51 15.63
C ALA A 127 12.51 12.13 17.10
N GLU A 128 11.57 12.67 17.86
CA GLU A 128 11.43 12.39 19.29
C GLU A 128 10.00 12.04 19.66
N LYS A 129 9.84 11.31 20.76
CA LYS A 129 8.53 10.92 21.26
C LYS A 129 8.01 11.99 22.21
N ASP A 130 6.80 12.47 21.94
CA ASP A 130 6.01 13.32 22.82
C ASP A 130 4.77 12.57 23.39
N LEU A 131 4.06 13.19 24.32
CA LEU A 131 2.82 12.66 24.93
C LEU A 131 1.71 12.44 23.91
N LEU A 132 1.64 13.27 22.87
CA LEU A 132 0.64 13.17 21.81
C LEU A 132 1.08 12.25 20.65
N SER A 133 2.31 11.75 20.67
CA SER A 133 2.86 10.93 19.58
C SER A 133 2.19 9.57 19.48
N GLY A 134 1.64 9.29 18.30
CA GLY A 134 0.93 8.06 17.99
C GLY A 134 -0.06 8.25 16.85
N GLU A 135 -0.46 7.14 16.22
CA GLU A 135 -1.51 7.20 15.22
C GLU A 135 -2.89 7.37 15.88
N ALA A 136 -3.78 8.09 15.20
CA ALA A 136 -5.16 8.16 15.61
C ALA A 136 -5.83 6.78 15.54
N LYS A 137 -6.69 6.46 16.52
CA LYS A 137 -7.43 5.18 16.58
C LYS A 137 -6.54 3.92 16.52
N TYR A 138 -5.39 3.97 17.20
CA TYR A 138 -4.41 2.86 17.27
C TYR A 138 -5.04 1.48 17.49
N THR A 139 -6.05 1.35 18.35
CA THR A 139 -6.73 0.07 18.62
C THR A 139 -7.43 -0.53 17.40
N GLU A 140 -8.10 0.30 16.58
CA GLU A 140 -8.76 -0.15 15.34
C GLU A 140 -7.72 -0.62 14.32
N SER A 141 -6.63 0.13 14.15
CA SER A 141 -5.52 -0.21 13.27
C SER A 141 -4.81 -1.49 13.70
N LEU A 142 -4.68 -1.74 15.00
CA LEU A 142 -4.09 -2.96 15.55
C LEU A 142 -4.96 -4.19 15.24
N VAL A 143 -6.29 -4.06 15.37
CA VAL A 143 -7.23 -5.13 14.98
C VAL A 143 -7.15 -5.41 13.48
N LYS A 144 -7.12 -4.36 12.64
CA LYS A 144 -6.95 -4.51 11.18
C LYS A 144 -5.65 -5.22 10.83
N GLU A 145 -4.54 -4.81 11.44
CA GLU A 145 -3.23 -5.43 11.25
C GLU A 145 -3.26 -6.91 11.62
N TRP A 146 -3.85 -7.24 12.79
CA TRP A 146 -3.98 -8.62 13.26
C TRP A 146 -4.82 -9.45 12.29
N LEU A 147 -5.97 -8.96 11.83
CA LEU A 147 -6.82 -9.67 10.86
C LEU A 147 -6.07 -9.93 9.54
N ILE A 148 -5.35 -8.94 9.03
CA ILE A 148 -4.56 -9.09 7.80
C ILE A 148 -3.43 -10.11 7.99
N LYS A 149 -2.70 -10.04 9.11
CA LYS A 149 -1.62 -10.98 9.44
C LYS A 149 -2.13 -12.41 9.65
N MET A 150 -3.31 -12.58 10.25
CA MET A 150 -3.90 -13.88 10.57
C MET A 150 -4.69 -14.50 9.42
N ARG A 151 -5.09 -13.74 8.40
CA ARG A 151 -5.86 -14.24 7.25
C ARG A 151 -5.19 -15.45 6.58
N ILE A 152 -3.90 -15.36 6.26
CA ILE A 152 -3.19 -16.46 5.57
C ILE A 152 -2.93 -17.65 6.51
N PRO A 153 -2.37 -17.46 7.73
CA PRO A 153 -2.23 -18.57 8.67
C PRO A 153 -3.55 -19.30 8.93
N PHE A 154 -4.66 -18.57 9.05
CA PHE A 154 -5.98 -19.16 9.23
C PHE A 154 -6.42 -19.98 8.02
N ILE A 155 -6.27 -19.46 6.79
CA ILE A 155 -6.56 -20.24 5.57
C ILE A 155 -5.70 -21.51 5.51
N ILE A 156 -4.39 -21.39 5.75
CA ILE A 156 -3.47 -22.54 5.77
C ILE A 156 -3.90 -23.57 6.83
N LEU A 157 -4.21 -23.11 8.04
CA LEU A 157 -4.66 -23.98 9.13
C LEU A 157 -5.95 -24.70 8.75
N MET A 158 -6.95 -23.99 8.22
CA MET A 158 -8.21 -24.58 7.78
C MET A 158 -8.00 -25.60 6.65
N THR A 159 -7.13 -25.31 5.68
CA THR A 159 -6.78 -26.26 4.62
C THR A 159 -6.08 -27.49 5.18
N LEU A 160 -5.11 -27.33 6.08
CA LEU A 160 -4.41 -28.44 6.73
C LEU A 160 -5.38 -29.29 7.57
N CYS A 161 -6.24 -28.66 8.37
CA CYS A 161 -7.28 -29.37 9.14
C CYS A 161 -8.20 -30.18 8.21
N GLY A 162 -8.66 -29.59 7.11
CA GLY A 162 -9.47 -30.29 6.11
C GLY A 162 -8.74 -31.49 5.49
N ILE A 163 -7.48 -31.33 5.09
CA ILE A 163 -6.65 -32.42 4.56
C ILE A 163 -6.48 -33.52 5.61
N THR A 164 -6.14 -33.18 6.86
CA THR A 164 -5.95 -34.18 7.93
C THR A 164 -7.24 -34.92 8.26
N TYR A 165 -8.39 -34.23 8.24
CA TYR A 165 -9.69 -34.86 8.44
C TYR A 165 -9.99 -35.88 7.33
N ILE A 166 -9.79 -35.51 6.07
CA ILE A 166 -10.00 -36.43 4.94
C ILE A 166 -9.05 -37.63 5.03
N LEU A 167 -7.76 -37.40 5.29
CA LEU A 167 -6.77 -38.45 5.44
C LEU A 167 -7.06 -39.38 6.62
N SER A 168 -7.66 -38.88 7.71
CA SER A 168 -8.04 -39.71 8.87
C SER A 168 -9.10 -40.77 8.55
N GLN A 169 -9.88 -40.57 7.49
CA GLN A 169 -10.89 -41.54 7.02
C GLN A 169 -10.27 -42.64 6.13
N GLN A 170 -8.98 -42.54 5.81
CA GLN A 170 -8.29 -43.44 4.89
C GLN A 170 -7.29 -44.33 5.65
N GLN A 171 -7.00 -45.52 5.12
CA GLN A 171 -5.91 -46.36 5.63
C GLN A 171 -4.56 -45.79 5.16
N ILE A 172 -3.91 -45.01 6.02
CA ILE A 172 -2.62 -44.39 5.72
C ILE A 172 -1.52 -45.46 5.78
N THR A 173 -1.04 -45.88 4.61
CA THR A 173 0.17 -46.70 4.46
C THR A 173 1.39 -45.81 4.23
N ALA A 174 2.59 -46.30 4.55
CA ALA A 174 3.84 -45.58 4.28
C ALA A 174 4.01 -45.21 2.79
N PHE A 175 3.59 -46.11 1.90
CA PHE A 175 3.51 -45.87 0.46
C PHE A 175 2.61 -44.68 0.13
N TYR A 176 1.36 -44.68 0.61
CA TYR A 176 0.42 -43.59 0.33
C TYR A 176 0.92 -42.23 0.86
N LEU A 177 1.48 -42.22 2.08
CA LEU A 177 2.08 -41.02 2.67
C LEU A 177 3.25 -40.49 1.83
N SER A 178 4.11 -41.37 1.31
CA SER A 178 5.25 -40.97 0.48
C SER A 178 4.83 -40.28 -0.82
N ILE A 179 3.77 -40.77 -1.48
CA ILE A 179 3.23 -40.13 -2.70
C ILE A 179 2.64 -38.76 -2.36
N ILE A 180 1.87 -38.64 -1.27
CA ILE A 180 1.30 -37.36 -0.84
C ILE A 180 2.40 -36.32 -0.61
N ILE A 181 3.50 -36.68 0.05
CA ILE A 181 4.64 -35.79 0.27
C ILE A 181 5.27 -35.35 -1.06
N LEU A 182 5.46 -36.27 -2.01
CA LEU A 182 5.97 -35.94 -3.34
C LEU A 182 5.02 -34.99 -4.10
N LYS A 183 3.71 -35.21 -4.02
CA LYS A 183 2.71 -34.32 -4.62
C LYS A 183 2.73 -32.92 -4.03
N LEU A 184 2.78 -32.79 -2.71
CA LEU A 184 2.89 -31.48 -2.04
C LEU A 184 4.20 -30.77 -2.38
N SER A 185 5.30 -31.50 -2.50
CA SER A 185 6.59 -30.97 -2.95
C SER A 185 6.50 -30.47 -4.40
N GLY A 186 5.87 -31.23 -5.29
CA GLY A 186 5.64 -30.86 -6.68
C GLY A 186 4.73 -29.63 -6.84
N ILE A 187 3.66 -29.54 -6.05
CA ILE A 187 2.81 -28.33 -5.98
C ILE A 187 3.63 -27.13 -5.53
N SER A 188 4.47 -27.30 -4.49
CA SER A 188 5.30 -26.21 -3.95
C SER A 188 6.29 -25.68 -4.98
N VAL A 189 7.02 -26.56 -5.68
CA VAL A 189 7.97 -26.16 -6.73
C VAL A 189 7.23 -25.56 -7.93
N SER A 190 6.07 -26.11 -8.32
CA SER A 190 5.25 -25.58 -9.41
C SER A 190 4.71 -24.18 -9.08
N CYS A 191 4.27 -23.93 -7.84
CA CYS A 191 3.92 -22.60 -7.35
C CYS A 191 5.07 -21.61 -7.53
N LEU A 192 6.30 -21.97 -7.13
CA LEU A 192 7.47 -21.11 -7.30
C LEU A 192 7.76 -20.80 -8.77
N LEU A 193 7.65 -21.81 -9.65
CA LEU A 193 7.79 -21.62 -11.09
C LEU A 193 6.75 -20.66 -11.67
N LEU A 194 5.48 -20.82 -11.29
CA LEU A 194 4.40 -19.92 -11.73
C LEU A 194 4.57 -18.49 -11.20
N MET A 195 4.93 -18.34 -9.92
CA MET A 195 5.21 -17.04 -9.32
C MET A 195 6.35 -16.32 -10.04
N HIS A 196 7.40 -17.04 -10.42
CA HIS A 196 8.52 -16.49 -11.20
C HIS A 196 8.13 -16.13 -12.63
N GLY A 197 7.25 -16.93 -13.24
CA GLY A 197 6.73 -16.68 -14.58
C GLY A 197 5.87 -15.43 -14.67
N ILE A 198 5.14 -15.10 -13.60
CA ILE A 198 4.40 -13.83 -13.46
C ILE A 198 5.40 -12.71 -13.14
N ASN A 199 6.05 -12.78 -11.97
CA ASN A 199 6.96 -11.72 -11.50
C ASN A 199 8.39 -12.25 -11.33
N ASN A 200 9.27 -11.84 -12.24
CA ASN A 200 10.68 -12.23 -12.24
C ASN A 200 11.56 -11.45 -11.24
N ASN A 201 11.05 -10.36 -10.66
CA ASN A 201 11.77 -9.50 -9.72
C ASN A 201 11.58 -9.95 -8.25
N ASN A 202 11.10 -11.16 -8.00
CA ASN A 202 10.94 -11.68 -6.66
C ASN A 202 12.31 -12.02 -6.04
N PRO A 203 12.76 -11.33 -4.97
CA PRO A 203 14.09 -11.51 -4.39
C PRO A 203 14.31 -12.93 -3.85
N PHE A 204 13.27 -13.56 -3.29
CA PHE A 204 13.35 -14.91 -2.76
C PHE A 204 13.65 -15.93 -3.87
N ILE A 205 12.97 -15.80 -5.01
CA ILE A 205 13.17 -16.71 -6.15
C ILE A 205 14.50 -16.41 -6.84
N ALA A 206 14.88 -15.14 -6.96
CA ALA A 206 16.18 -14.74 -7.48
C ALA A 206 17.33 -15.36 -6.67
N ASN A 207 17.23 -15.33 -5.33
CA ASN A 207 18.22 -15.97 -4.45
C ASN A 207 18.27 -17.50 -4.62
N LEU A 208 17.12 -18.16 -4.76
CA LEU A 208 17.07 -19.60 -5.00
C LEU A 208 17.69 -19.98 -6.36
N CYS A 209 17.44 -19.18 -7.40
CA CYS A 209 18.05 -19.38 -8.71
C CYS A 209 19.56 -19.07 -8.69
N ALA A 210 20.01 -18.07 -7.91
CA ALA A 210 21.41 -17.64 -7.83
C ALA A 210 22.36 -18.59 -7.06
N LEU A 211 21.84 -19.64 -6.40
CA LEU A 211 22.64 -20.63 -5.66
C LEU A 211 23.65 -21.42 -6.52
N GLY A 212 23.69 -21.23 -7.85
CA GLY A 212 24.73 -21.77 -8.72
C GLY A 212 25.28 -20.74 -9.72
N LYS A 213 26.59 -20.80 -9.99
CA LYS A 213 27.35 -19.85 -10.83
C LYS A 213 26.84 -19.68 -12.29
N LYS A 214 25.91 -20.52 -12.77
CA LYS A 214 25.33 -20.51 -14.14
C LYS A 214 23.83 -20.88 -14.16
N ASN A 215 23.07 -20.39 -13.20
CA ASN A 215 21.67 -20.75 -13.03
C ASN A 215 20.76 -19.54 -13.28
N ASP A 216 20.37 -19.34 -14.54
CA ASP A 216 19.35 -18.35 -14.89
C ASP A 216 18.02 -19.04 -15.23
N CYS A 217 17.09 -18.99 -14.27
CA CYS A 217 15.73 -19.49 -14.43
C CYS A 217 14.97 -18.73 -15.54
N ASN A 218 15.26 -17.43 -15.75
CA ASN A 218 14.57 -16.61 -16.74
C ASN A 218 14.86 -17.06 -18.17
N ALA A 219 16.12 -17.40 -18.45
CA ALA A 219 16.56 -17.85 -19.77
C ALA A 219 15.78 -19.09 -20.26
N ILE A 220 15.30 -19.92 -19.33
CA ILE A 220 14.49 -21.11 -19.63
C ILE A 220 13.01 -20.75 -19.63
N LEU A 221 12.49 -20.13 -18.57
CA LEU A 221 11.05 -19.93 -18.37
C LEU A 221 10.41 -18.93 -19.33
N LYS A 222 11.17 -17.96 -19.87
CA LYS A 222 10.69 -17.02 -20.88
C LYS A 222 10.98 -17.45 -22.32
N SER A 223 11.68 -18.58 -22.52
CA SER A 223 11.97 -19.09 -23.85
C SER A 223 10.71 -19.59 -24.56
N ASP A 224 10.73 -19.62 -25.89
CA ASP A 224 9.62 -20.21 -26.65
C ASP A 224 9.48 -21.72 -26.42
N ALA A 225 10.55 -22.40 -26.00
CA ALA A 225 10.49 -23.82 -25.62
C ALA A 225 9.77 -24.07 -24.29
N ALA A 226 9.60 -23.05 -23.45
CA ALA A 226 8.83 -23.14 -22.20
C ALA A 226 7.30 -23.06 -22.43
N LYS A 227 6.88 -22.70 -23.65
CA LYS A 227 5.47 -22.59 -24.04
C LYS A 227 5.01 -23.90 -24.68
N VAL A 228 3.90 -24.44 -24.19
CA VAL A 228 3.20 -25.58 -24.81
C VAL A 228 2.30 -25.05 -25.92
N THR A 229 1.61 -23.94 -25.65
CA THR A 229 0.82 -23.16 -26.61
C THR A 229 1.06 -21.67 -26.36
N SER A 230 0.41 -20.79 -27.13
CA SER A 230 0.46 -19.34 -26.87
C SER A 230 -0.12 -18.93 -25.50
N TRP A 231 -1.00 -19.75 -24.92
CA TRP A 231 -1.71 -19.46 -23.66
C TRP A 231 -1.27 -20.34 -22.48
N LEU A 232 -0.58 -21.45 -22.76
CA LEU A 232 -0.20 -22.48 -21.79
C LEU A 232 1.32 -22.74 -21.78
N THR A 233 1.88 -22.81 -20.58
CA THR A 233 3.31 -23.03 -20.29
C THR A 233 3.55 -24.39 -19.63
N TRP A 234 4.77 -24.91 -19.72
CA TRP A 234 5.14 -26.17 -19.05
C TRP A 234 5.06 -26.08 -17.51
N SER A 235 5.24 -24.88 -16.94
CA SER A 235 5.06 -24.64 -15.51
C SER A 235 3.60 -24.83 -15.08
N GLU A 236 2.64 -24.42 -15.92
CA GLU A 236 1.21 -24.62 -15.68
C GLU A 236 0.84 -26.10 -15.82
N VAL A 237 1.38 -26.80 -16.83
CA VAL A 237 1.17 -28.26 -16.97
C VAL A 237 1.68 -29.01 -15.75
N GLY A 238 2.87 -28.67 -15.24
CA GLY A 238 3.39 -29.25 -14.00
C GLY A 238 2.48 -29.00 -12.80
N MET A 239 1.98 -27.77 -12.64
CA MET A 239 1.01 -27.44 -11.59
C MET A 239 -0.28 -28.27 -11.70
N PHE A 240 -0.85 -28.39 -12.90
CA PHE A 240 -2.07 -29.18 -13.12
C PHE A 240 -1.84 -30.65 -12.84
N TYR A 241 -0.67 -31.18 -13.23
CA TYR A 241 -0.28 -32.55 -12.93
C TYR A 241 -0.26 -32.80 -11.42
N PHE A 242 0.56 -32.06 -10.67
CA PHE A 242 0.72 -32.31 -9.23
C PHE A 242 -0.53 -31.98 -8.42
N ALA A 243 -1.23 -30.88 -8.72
CA ALA A 243 -2.45 -30.50 -8.00
C ALA A 243 -3.62 -31.44 -8.32
N GLY A 244 -3.83 -31.79 -9.60
CA GLY A 244 -4.92 -32.70 -9.99
C GLY A 244 -4.72 -34.10 -9.43
N SER A 245 -3.49 -34.64 -9.53
CA SER A 245 -3.17 -35.95 -8.96
C SER A 245 -3.20 -35.97 -7.42
N PHE A 246 -2.85 -34.86 -6.76
CA PHE A 246 -3.04 -34.72 -5.30
C PHE A 246 -4.52 -34.78 -4.92
N LEU A 247 -5.38 -34.05 -5.63
CA LEU A 247 -6.84 -34.09 -5.40
C LEU A 247 -7.43 -35.48 -5.66
N CYS A 248 -6.97 -36.17 -6.72
CA CYS A 248 -7.36 -37.55 -6.98
C CYS A 248 -7.06 -38.46 -5.79
N LEU A 249 -5.83 -38.41 -5.25
CA LEU A 249 -5.45 -39.23 -4.10
C LEU A 249 -6.23 -38.87 -2.84
N LEU A 250 -6.45 -37.57 -2.60
CA LEU A 250 -7.14 -37.07 -1.41
C LEU A 250 -8.62 -37.47 -1.39
N LEU A 251 -9.31 -37.38 -2.54
CA LEU A 251 -10.75 -37.62 -2.64
C LEU A 251 -11.10 -39.07 -2.98
N ASN A 252 -10.25 -39.77 -3.75
CA ASN A 252 -10.49 -41.14 -4.18
C ASN A 252 -9.18 -41.93 -4.35
N PRO A 253 -8.68 -42.60 -3.28
CA PRO A 253 -7.43 -43.38 -3.33
C PRO A 253 -7.40 -44.50 -4.38
N SER A 254 -8.56 -44.98 -4.84
CA SER A 254 -8.66 -45.98 -5.90
C SER A 254 -8.10 -45.49 -7.24
N THR A 255 -7.86 -44.20 -7.40
CA THR A 255 -7.21 -43.61 -8.58
C THR A 255 -5.70 -43.88 -8.69
N LYS A 256 -5.07 -44.50 -7.68
CA LYS A 256 -3.61 -44.72 -7.64
C LYS A 256 -3.03 -45.41 -8.90
N GLU A 257 -3.75 -46.37 -9.47
CA GLU A 257 -3.29 -47.13 -10.64
C GLU A 257 -3.30 -46.27 -11.91
N TRP A 258 -4.36 -45.48 -12.10
CA TRP A 258 -4.43 -44.46 -13.16
C TRP A 258 -3.27 -43.47 -13.04
N LEU A 259 -2.98 -43.00 -11.83
CA LEU A 259 -1.92 -42.02 -11.59
C LEU A 259 -0.53 -42.59 -11.86
N SER A 260 -0.30 -43.88 -11.58
CA SER A 260 0.98 -44.53 -11.91
C SER A 260 1.23 -44.60 -13.42
N TRP A 261 0.21 -44.87 -14.22
CA TRP A 261 0.31 -44.83 -15.69
C TRP A 261 0.50 -43.41 -16.21
N LEU A 262 -0.25 -42.45 -15.66
CA LEU A 262 -0.08 -41.04 -16.01
C LEU A 262 1.34 -40.55 -15.73
N ASN A 263 1.94 -40.96 -14.60
CA ASN A 263 3.32 -40.64 -14.27
C ASN A 263 4.32 -41.19 -15.30
N ILE A 264 4.18 -42.45 -15.74
CA ILE A 264 5.01 -43.04 -16.80
C ILE A 264 4.95 -42.19 -18.09
N ILE A 265 3.74 -41.78 -18.50
CA ILE A 265 3.52 -40.96 -19.70
C ILE A 265 4.20 -39.59 -19.57
N CYS A 266 4.38 -39.07 -18.35
CA CYS A 266 5.10 -37.83 -18.09
C CYS A 266 6.64 -37.97 -18.14
N LEU A 267 7.21 -39.16 -17.92
CA LEU A 267 8.68 -39.34 -17.87
C LEU A 267 9.42 -38.93 -19.15
N PRO A 268 8.91 -39.16 -20.39
CA PRO A 268 9.51 -38.64 -21.62
C PRO A 268 9.79 -37.13 -21.61
N TYR A 269 8.94 -36.33 -20.95
CA TYR A 269 9.15 -34.89 -20.83
C TYR A 269 10.41 -34.54 -20.04
N SER A 270 10.83 -35.38 -19.09
CA SER A 270 12.06 -35.15 -18.32
C SER A 270 13.31 -35.15 -19.19
N PHE A 271 13.38 -36.06 -20.17
CA PHE A 271 14.47 -36.12 -21.14
C PHE A 271 14.49 -34.88 -22.03
N TYR A 272 13.32 -34.45 -22.53
CA TYR A 272 13.19 -33.21 -23.30
C TYR A 272 13.69 -31.99 -22.50
N SER A 273 13.25 -31.85 -21.24
CA SER A 273 13.61 -30.73 -20.38
C SER A 273 15.12 -30.67 -20.11
N PHE A 274 15.76 -31.81 -19.81
CA PHE A 274 17.21 -31.86 -19.60
C PHE A 274 17.99 -31.57 -20.88
N TRP A 275 17.57 -32.13 -22.02
CA TRP A 275 18.20 -31.87 -23.32
C TRP A 275 18.17 -30.37 -23.67
N TYR A 276 17.02 -29.71 -23.46
CA TYR A 276 16.87 -28.29 -23.75
C TYR A 276 17.77 -27.42 -22.86
N GLN A 277 17.79 -27.67 -21.55
CA GLN A 277 18.65 -26.95 -20.62
C GLN A 277 20.14 -27.11 -20.95
N ALA A 278 20.56 -28.34 -21.29
CA ALA A 278 21.92 -28.61 -21.74
C ALA A 278 22.27 -27.85 -23.04
N LYS A 279 21.33 -27.76 -23.99
CA LYS A 279 21.51 -27.03 -25.26
C LYS A 279 21.70 -25.52 -25.05
N VAL A 280 20.94 -24.93 -24.13
CA VAL A 280 20.99 -23.49 -23.80
C VAL A 280 22.14 -23.15 -22.83
N LYS A 281 22.81 -24.18 -22.27
CA LYS A 281 23.91 -24.05 -21.29
C LYS A 281 23.52 -23.31 -20.01
N ASN A 282 22.23 -23.30 -19.69
CA ASN A 282 21.65 -22.73 -18.47
C ASN A 282 20.88 -23.82 -17.74
N TRP A 283 20.99 -23.84 -16.41
CA TRP A 283 20.29 -24.81 -15.58
C TRP A 283 19.30 -24.11 -14.66
N CYS A 284 18.03 -24.51 -14.74
CA CYS A 284 17.00 -24.02 -13.83
C CYS A 284 16.82 -25.04 -12.71
N ILE A 285 17.29 -24.71 -11.49
CA ILE A 285 17.18 -25.58 -10.31
C ILE A 285 15.73 -26.04 -10.12
N LEU A 286 14.77 -25.13 -10.24
CA LEU A 286 13.34 -25.43 -10.04
C LEU A 286 12.80 -26.41 -11.09
N CYS A 287 13.16 -26.25 -12.37
CA CYS A 287 12.79 -27.20 -13.42
C CYS A 287 13.43 -28.57 -13.19
N CYS A 288 14.71 -28.61 -12.78
CA CYS A 288 15.39 -29.85 -12.43
C CYS A 288 14.73 -30.54 -11.23
N SER A 289 14.29 -29.79 -10.22
CA SER A 289 13.54 -30.34 -9.08
C SER A 289 12.25 -31.03 -9.52
N ILE A 290 11.51 -30.46 -10.47
CA ILE A 290 10.32 -31.12 -11.04
C ILE A 290 10.69 -32.47 -11.70
N GLN A 291 11.80 -32.52 -12.45
CA GLN A 291 12.22 -33.77 -13.07
C GLN A 291 12.58 -34.84 -12.03
N VAL A 292 13.33 -34.47 -11.00
CA VAL A 292 13.66 -35.38 -9.89
C VAL A 292 12.40 -35.88 -9.21
N LEU A 293 11.42 -35.01 -8.97
CA LEU A 293 10.14 -35.39 -8.34
C LEU A 293 9.34 -36.39 -9.18
N LEU A 294 9.29 -36.22 -10.51
CA LEU A 294 8.61 -37.17 -11.40
C LEU A 294 9.24 -38.56 -11.35
N TRP A 295 10.58 -38.64 -11.32
CA TRP A 295 11.32 -39.90 -11.21
C TRP A 295 11.18 -40.56 -9.83
N LEU A 296 11.22 -39.77 -8.75
CA LEU A 296 10.95 -40.28 -7.40
C LEU A 296 9.54 -40.84 -7.28
N GLU A 297 8.55 -40.16 -7.89
CA GLU A 297 7.18 -40.64 -7.93
C GLU A 297 7.06 -41.97 -8.68
N ALA A 298 7.71 -42.12 -9.84
CA ALA A 298 7.77 -43.37 -10.59
C ALA A 298 8.36 -44.52 -9.74
N ALA A 299 9.46 -44.25 -9.04
CA ALA A 299 10.13 -45.22 -8.17
C ALA A 299 9.23 -45.66 -7.02
N VAL A 300 8.53 -44.71 -6.37
CA VAL A 300 7.59 -45.02 -5.30
C VAL A 300 6.46 -45.90 -5.82
N PHE A 301 5.82 -45.55 -6.94
CA PHE A 301 4.77 -46.38 -7.55
C PHE A 301 5.24 -47.81 -7.83
N TYR A 302 6.43 -47.96 -8.40
CA TYR A 302 7.01 -49.28 -8.69
C TYR A 302 7.26 -50.11 -7.40
N LEU A 303 7.87 -49.50 -6.38
CA LEU A 303 8.19 -50.19 -5.12
C LEU A 303 6.95 -50.49 -4.27
N GLY A 304 5.87 -49.73 -4.44
CA GLY A 304 4.61 -49.88 -3.71
C GLY A 304 3.76 -51.08 -4.11
N GLY A 305 4.26 -51.97 -4.97
CA GLY A 305 3.56 -53.17 -5.39
C GLY A 305 2.50 -52.92 -6.48
N ASN A 306 2.45 -51.72 -7.08
CA ASN A 306 1.83 -51.57 -8.39
C ASN A 306 2.78 -52.24 -9.39
N SER A 307 2.70 -53.56 -9.52
CA SER A 307 3.07 -54.21 -10.77
C SER A 307 2.28 -53.48 -11.83
N PHE A 308 2.94 -52.83 -12.79
CA PHE A 308 2.32 -52.13 -13.93
C PHE A 308 1.59 -53.12 -14.86
N ASP A 309 0.76 -53.97 -14.28
CA ASP A 309 -0.03 -55.01 -14.91
C ASP A 309 -1.36 -54.36 -15.30
N PHE A 310 -1.62 -54.33 -16.60
CA PHE A 310 -2.75 -53.62 -17.15
C PHE A 310 -4.01 -54.49 -17.05
N GLN A 311 -4.74 -54.36 -15.94
CA GLN A 311 -6.01 -55.06 -15.72
C GLN A 311 -7.20 -54.12 -15.94
N ILE A 312 -7.98 -54.39 -16.99
CA ILE A 312 -9.15 -53.59 -17.40
C ILE A 312 -10.20 -53.50 -16.27
N SER A 313 -10.29 -54.52 -15.40
CA SER A 313 -11.20 -54.57 -14.25
C SER A 313 -10.99 -53.46 -13.22
N ASN A 314 -9.79 -52.86 -13.18
CA ASN A 314 -9.46 -51.82 -12.20
C ASN A 314 -9.87 -50.41 -12.70
N PHE A 315 -10.33 -50.31 -13.95
CA PHE A 315 -10.68 -49.07 -14.61
C PHE A 315 -12.20 -48.87 -14.67
N SER A 316 -12.77 -48.33 -13.58
CA SER A 316 -14.19 -47.97 -13.52
C SER A 316 -14.46 -46.58 -14.11
N ILE A 317 -15.56 -46.43 -14.86
CA ILE A 317 -15.99 -45.13 -15.41
C ILE A 317 -16.15 -44.06 -14.32
N TYR A 318 -16.59 -44.44 -13.12
CA TYR A 318 -16.73 -43.52 -11.98
C TYR A 318 -15.37 -43.00 -11.51
N THR A 319 -14.33 -43.84 -11.51
CA THR A 319 -12.96 -43.41 -11.15
C THR A 319 -12.38 -42.48 -12.20
N PHE A 320 -12.66 -42.73 -13.48
CA PHE A 320 -12.22 -41.88 -14.59
C PHE A 320 -12.87 -40.50 -14.53
N VAL A 321 -14.19 -40.43 -14.37
CA VAL A 321 -14.93 -39.15 -14.25
C VAL A 321 -14.46 -38.39 -13.02
N GLY A 322 -14.28 -39.06 -11.87
CA GLY A 322 -13.74 -38.44 -10.66
C GLY A 322 -12.35 -37.87 -10.87
N ALA A 323 -11.45 -38.61 -11.52
CA ALA A 323 -10.11 -38.12 -11.83
C ALA A 323 -10.14 -36.93 -12.80
N PHE A 324 -10.98 -36.99 -13.84
CA PHE A 324 -11.15 -35.90 -14.80
C PHE A 324 -11.59 -34.60 -14.10
N LEU A 325 -12.57 -34.67 -13.20
CA LEU A 325 -13.01 -33.51 -12.41
C LEU A 325 -11.91 -32.98 -11.49
N CYS A 326 -11.11 -33.86 -10.88
CA CYS A 326 -9.96 -33.47 -10.04
C CYS A 326 -8.89 -32.72 -10.83
N PHE A 327 -8.60 -33.11 -12.08
CA PHE A 327 -7.67 -32.38 -12.95
C PHE A 327 -8.27 -31.10 -13.54
N LEU A 328 -9.57 -31.08 -13.80
CA LEU A 328 -10.27 -29.88 -14.27
C LEU A 328 -10.29 -28.76 -13.20
N THR A 329 -10.37 -29.13 -11.92
CA THR A 329 -10.42 -28.19 -10.79
C THR A 329 -9.24 -27.20 -10.76
N PRO A 330 -7.96 -27.61 -10.70
CA PRO A 330 -6.83 -26.68 -10.70
C PRO A 330 -6.71 -25.88 -11.99
N ILE A 331 -7.14 -26.43 -13.15
CA ILE A 331 -7.17 -25.71 -14.43
C ILE A 331 -8.18 -24.57 -14.36
N ALA A 332 -9.40 -24.83 -13.88
CA ALA A 332 -10.45 -23.82 -13.73
C ALA A 332 -10.04 -22.73 -12.73
N ILE A 333 -9.52 -23.12 -11.57
CA ILE A 333 -9.03 -22.19 -10.54
C ILE A 333 -7.92 -21.29 -11.11
N TRP A 334 -6.92 -21.88 -11.79
CA TRP A 334 -5.82 -21.12 -12.35
C TRP A 334 -6.27 -20.19 -13.48
N SER A 335 -7.15 -20.65 -14.37
CA SER A 335 -7.71 -19.83 -15.45
C SER A 335 -8.44 -18.60 -14.91
N PHE A 336 -9.17 -18.75 -13.79
CA PHE A 336 -9.81 -17.63 -13.12
C PHE A 336 -8.81 -16.70 -12.42
N ILE A 337 -7.82 -17.24 -11.70
CA ILE A 337 -6.89 -16.46 -10.86
C ILE A 337 -5.81 -15.74 -11.70
N LYS A 338 -5.30 -16.36 -12.76
CA LYS A 338 -4.21 -15.86 -13.61
C LYS A 338 -4.39 -14.41 -14.07
N PRO A 339 -5.52 -13.98 -14.67
CA PRO A 339 -5.69 -12.60 -15.12
C PRO A 339 -5.60 -11.60 -13.96
N PHE A 340 -6.22 -11.90 -12.81
CA PHE A 340 -6.14 -11.01 -11.64
C PHE A 340 -4.72 -10.88 -11.09
N LEU A 341 -3.93 -11.96 -11.11
CA LEU A 341 -2.53 -11.89 -10.67
C LEU A 341 -1.67 -11.05 -11.62
N GLN A 342 -1.90 -11.16 -12.93
CA GLN A 342 -1.18 -10.39 -13.94
C GLN A 342 -1.53 -8.91 -13.87
N GLU A 343 -2.81 -8.57 -13.74
CA GLU A 343 -3.24 -7.17 -13.55
C GLU A 343 -2.68 -6.58 -12.25
N ALA A 344 -2.73 -7.35 -11.15
CA ALA A 344 -2.22 -6.91 -9.85
C ALA A 344 -0.72 -6.58 -9.86
N GLU A 345 0.06 -7.23 -10.72
CA GLU A 345 1.50 -6.93 -10.88
C GLU A 345 1.72 -5.52 -11.45
N HIS A 346 0.90 -5.11 -12.42
CA HIS A 346 1.00 -3.80 -13.07
C HIS A 346 0.45 -2.64 -12.23
N LEU A 347 -0.43 -2.92 -11.25
CA LEU A 347 -1.06 -1.88 -10.43
C LEU A 347 -0.07 -1.01 -9.66
N GLN A 348 0.99 -1.59 -9.08
CA GLN A 348 1.92 -0.84 -8.24
C GLN A 348 2.79 0.15 -9.06
N PRO A 349 3.45 -0.27 -10.16
CA PRO A 349 4.14 0.66 -11.04
C PRO A 349 3.21 1.76 -11.60
N LEU A 350 1.99 1.39 -12.00
CA LEU A 350 1.02 2.34 -12.55
C LEU A 350 0.57 3.36 -11.49
N LYS A 351 0.28 2.91 -10.25
CA LYS A 351 -0.05 3.81 -9.12
C LYS A 351 1.10 4.80 -8.88
N GLN A 352 2.35 4.35 -8.91
CA GLN A 352 3.51 5.23 -8.72
C GLN A 352 3.67 6.24 -9.86
N GLN A 353 3.48 5.82 -11.11
CA GLN A 353 3.53 6.72 -12.27
C GLN A 353 2.41 7.78 -12.20
N LEU A 354 1.19 7.36 -11.88
CA LEU A 354 0.04 8.26 -11.74
C LEU A 354 0.26 9.28 -10.63
N LYS A 355 0.83 8.88 -9.49
CA LYS A 355 1.18 9.82 -8.41
C LYS A 355 2.20 10.86 -8.85
N ARG A 356 3.30 10.42 -9.49
CA ARG A 356 4.32 11.35 -10.00
C ARG A 356 3.73 12.35 -11.00
N PHE A 357 2.74 11.94 -11.78
CA PHE A 357 2.01 12.82 -12.67
C PHE A 357 1.07 13.77 -11.91
N LYS A 358 0.22 13.22 -11.02
CA LYS A 358 -0.80 13.98 -10.27
C LYS A 358 -0.15 15.03 -9.36
N TYR A 359 0.90 14.66 -8.63
CA TYR A 359 1.57 15.53 -7.66
C TYR A 359 2.75 16.31 -8.25
N ASN A 360 2.82 16.44 -9.58
CA ASN A 360 3.79 17.33 -10.20
C ASN A 360 3.31 18.78 -10.04
N SER A 361 3.97 19.55 -9.18
CA SER A 361 3.58 20.93 -8.86
C SER A 361 3.57 21.85 -10.09
N ASP A 362 4.49 21.67 -11.03
CA ASP A 362 4.54 22.47 -12.26
C ASP A 362 3.29 22.24 -13.13
N LEU A 363 2.94 20.97 -13.33
CA LEU A 363 1.75 20.58 -14.10
C LEU A 363 0.47 21.04 -13.39
N PHE A 364 0.39 20.86 -12.07
CA PHE A 364 -0.73 21.34 -11.27
C PHE A 364 -0.91 22.85 -11.43
N ASN A 365 0.16 23.63 -11.28
CA ASN A 365 0.12 25.08 -11.40
C ASN A 365 -0.27 25.54 -12.82
N GLN A 366 0.17 24.82 -13.86
CA GLN A 366 -0.26 25.10 -15.24
C GLN A 366 -1.75 24.84 -15.44
N ILE A 367 -2.27 23.71 -14.96
CA ILE A 367 -3.71 23.39 -15.04
C ILE A 367 -4.54 24.41 -14.25
N LEU A 368 -4.09 24.71 -13.02
CA LEU A 368 -4.78 25.61 -12.11
C LEU A 368 -4.80 27.04 -12.66
N SER A 369 -3.73 27.52 -13.31
CA SER A 369 -3.65 28.88 -13.85
C SER A 369 -4.24 29.05 -15.25
N ASN A 370 -4.48 27.96 -15.99
CA ASN A 370 -5.09 27.98 -17.34
C ASN A 370 -6.62 28.19 -17.33
N GLN A 371 -7.14 28.83 -16.29
CA GLN A 371 -8.55 29.18 -16.15
C GLN A 371 -8.69 30.61 -15.64
N THR A 372 -9.91 31.13 -15.65
CA THR A 372 -10.20 32.46 -15.10
C THR A 372 -9.83 32.54 -13.63
N ASN A 373 -9.07 33.58 -13.26
CA ASN A 373 -8.82 33.90 -11.86
C ASN A 373 -10.01 34.69 -11.29
N TYR A 374 -10.65 34.14 -10.27
CA TYR A 374 -11.72 34.77 -9.50
C TYR A 374 -11.13 35.34 -8.21
N LYS A 375 -10.49 36.49 -8.30
CA LYS A 375 -10.02 37.22 -7.12
C LYS A 375 -11.19 37.41 -6.16
N VAL A 376 -11.00 37.03 -4.89
CA VAL A 376 -11.97 37.24 -3.82
C VAL A 376 -11.89 38.72 -3.39
N PRO A 377 -12.91 39.53 -3.68
CA PRO A 377 -12.89 40.94 -3.31
C PRO A 377 -13.03 41.12 -1.79
N ASP A 378 -12.49 42.21 -1.22
CA ASP A 378 -12.65 42.46 0.22
C ASP A 378 -14.02 43.04 0.57
N ASP A 379 -14.72 43.64 -0.39
CA ASP A 379 -16.06 44.23 -0.23
C ASP A 379 -17.17 43.18 -0.07
N ILE A 380 -16.94 41.93 -0.47
CA ILE A 380 -17.83 40.80 -0.15
C ILE A 380 -17.61 40.24 1.27
N MET A 381 -16.67 40.83 2.02
CA MET A 381 -16.39 40.53 3.42
C MET A 381 -16.28 39.02 3.71
N PRO A 382 -15.33 38.31 3.08
CA PRO A 382 -15.08 36.91 3.39
C PRO A 382 -14.63 36.78 4.86
N ILE A 383 -15.00 35.69 5.52
CA ILE A 383 -14.43 35.38 6.83
C ILE A 383 -12.98 34.94 6.60
N VAL A 384 -12.03 35.64 7.21
CA VAL A 384 -10.60 35.35 7.08
C VAL A 384 -10.08 34.69 8.36
N LEU A 385 -9.54 33.48 8.22
CA LEU A 385 -8.95 32.65 9.27
C LEU A 385 -7.47 32.35 8.94
N GLY A 386 -6.67 32.05 9.97
CA GLY A 386 -5.23 31.79 9.82
C GLY A 386 -4.39 33.07 9.65
N ASN A 387 -3.23 32.93 9.02
CA ASN A 387 -2.31 34.06 8.80
C ASN A 387 -2.86 35.01 7.72
N ARG A 388 -2.91 36.31 8.04
CA ARG A 388 -3.40 37.35 7.11
C ARG A 388 -2.40 37.69 6.00
N ASP A 389 -1.11 37.47 6.27
CA ASP A 389 -0.01 37.79 5.38
C ASP A 389 0.51 36.57 4.59
N ALA A 390 -0.17 35.44 4.73
CA ALA A 390 0.12 34.22 3.99
C ALA A 390 0.01 34.44 2.47
N LYS A 391 0.96 33.89 1.72
CA LYS A 391 0.99 33.99 0.24
C LYS A 391 -0.08 33.14 -0.40
N THR A 392 -0.37 31.98 0.20
CA THR A 392 -1.34 31.03 -0.33
C THR A 392 -2.70 31.26 0.31
N VAL A 393 -3.67 31.67 -0.52
CA VAL A 393 -5.05 31.91 -0.09
C VAL A 393 -5.92 30.76 -0.57
N VAL A 394 -6.41 29.96 0.38
CA VAL A 394 -7.42 28.94 0.13
C VAL A 394 -8.79 29.55 0.40
N THR A 395 -9.65 29.59 -0.62
CA THR A 395 -11.02 30.07 -0.46
C THR A 395 -11.98 28.90 -0.51
N MET A 396 -12.79 28.77 0.54
CA MET A 396 -13.86 27.80 0.65
C MET A 396 -15.21 28.50 0.44
N VAL A 397 -15.88 28.20 -0.66
CA VAL A 397 -17.29 28.53 -0.83
C VAL A 397 -18.13 27.44 -0.20
N THR A 398 -18.94 27.81 0.78
CA THR A 398 -19.63 26.87 1.65
C THR A 398 -21.11 27.25 1.84
N ASN A 399 -21.89 26.33 2.40
CA ASN A 399 -23.15 26.69 3.04
C ASN A 399 -23.22 26.08 4.46
N PRO A 400 -23.97 26.68 5.39
CA PRO A 400 -23.90 26.26 6.81
C PRO A 400 -24.48 24.88 7.12
N PHE A 401 -25.25 24.26 6.22
CA PHE A 401 -25.96 22.98 6.46
C PHE A 401 -25.39 21.83 5.63
N CYS A 402 -24.27 22.06 4.95
CA CYS A 402 -23.63 21.10 4.06
C CYS A 402 -22.68 20.18 4.84
N GLY A 403 -23.04 18.90 4.92
CA GLY A 403 -22.20 17.86 5.56
C GLY A 403 -20.78 17.77 4.96
N PRO A 404 -20.61 17.67 3.63
CA PRO A 404 -19.28 17.68 3.02
C PRO A 404 -18.46 18.94 3.33
N CYS A 405 -19.14 20.09 3.48
CA CYS A 405 -18.50 21.35 3.82
C CYS A 405 -17.97 21.34 5.26
N ALA A 406 -18.69 20.73 6.20
CA ALA A 406 -18.21 20.53 7.57
C ALA A 406 -16.88 19.74 7.60
N ALA A 407 -16.78 18.68 6.79
CA ALA A 407 -15.56 17.88 6.68
C ALA A 407 -14.39 18.70 6.11
N VAL A 408 -14.62 19.46 5.04
CA VAL A 408 -13.58 20.33 4.45
C VAL A 408 -13.18 21.46 5.40
N HIS A 409 -14.14 22.08 6.10
CA HIS A 409 -13.84 23.12 7.09
C HIS A 409 -12.94 22.58 8.19
N LYS A 410 -13.25 21.39 8.73
CA LYS A 410 -12.40 20.74 9.73
C LYS A 410 -10.97 20.53 9.23
N SER A 411 -10.80 19.95 8.03
CA SER A 411 -9.47 19.74 7.45
C SER A 411 -8.69 21.07 7.27
N LEU A 412 -9.36 22.13 6.81
CA LEU A 412 -8.73 23.44 6.61
C LEU A 412 -8.43 24.15 7.94
N SER A 413 -9.25 23.95 8.98
CA SER A 413 -9.01 24.42 10.34
C SER A 413 -7.74 23.79 10.93
N GLU A 414 -7.59 22.47 10.77
CA GLU A 414 -6.38 21.74 11.16
C GLU A 414 -5.13 22.23 10.39
N TRP A 415 -5.28 22.66 9.13
CA TRP A 415 -4.17 23.20 8.36
C TRP A 415 -3.70 24.55 8.89
N ILE A 416 -4.62 25.50 9.11
CA ILE A 416 -4.24 26.84 9.58
C ILE A 416 -3.67 26.85 11.00
N ASP A 417 -3.94 25.83 11.81
CA ASP A 417 -3.32 25.65 13.13
C ASP A 417 -1.87 25.16 13.03
N GLN A 418 -1.50 24.50 11.93
CA GLN A 418 -0.17 23.90 11.71
C GLN A 418 0.68 24.66 10.69
N ARG A 419 0.07 25.53 9.88
CA ARG A 419 0.67 26.21 8.73
C ARG A 419 0.43 27.71 8.77
N ASP A 420 1.49 28.46 8.99
CA ASP A 420 1.48 29.93 8.93
C ASP A 420 1.52 30.47 7.48
N ASP A 421 1.75 29.60 6.50
CA ASP A 421 1.86 29.93 5.07
C ASP A 421 0.50 29.96 4.34
N ILE A 422 -0.59 29.56 5.02
CA ILE A 422 -1.95 29.52 4.46
C ILE A 422 -2.87 30.56 5.12
N GLN A 423 -3.64 31.24 4.27
CA GLN A 423 -4.82 32.01 4.64
C GLN A 423 -6.08 31.26 4.20
N LEU A 424 -7.05 31.10 5.10
CA LEU A 424 -8.36 30.57 4.75
C LEU A 424 -9.39 31.71 4.62
N LYS A 425 -10.04 31.81 3.46
CA LYS A 425 -11.22 32.66 3.24
C LYS A 425 -12.47 31.80 3.14
N VAL A 426 -13.49 32.09 3.94
CA VAL A 426 -14.80 31.42 3.88
C VAL A 426 -15.83 32.38 3.30
N VAL A 427 -16.52 31.94 2.25
CA VAL A 427 -17.60 32.68 1.57
C VAL A 427 -18.85 31.83 1.57
N PHE A 428 -20.01 32.41 1.91
CA PHE A 428 -21.25 31.66 1.95
C PHE A 428 -22.03 31.77 0.63
N ALA A 429 -22.37 30.62 0.06
CA ALA A 429 -23.35 30.51 -1.01
C ALA A 429 -24.74 30.28 -0.40
N THR A 430 -25.53 31.34 -0.27
CA THR A 430 -26.91 31.26 0.25
C THR A 430 -27.91 31.93 -0.70
N ALA A 431 -29.21 31.77 -0.40
CA ALA A 431 -30.28 32.32 -1.25
C ALA A 431 -30.43 33.85 -1.15
N ASP A 432 -29.78 34.49 -0.16
CA ASP A 432 -29.95 35.90 0.21
C ASP A 432 -31.42 36.24 0.50
N SER A 433 -32.02 35.51 1.43
CA SER A 433 -33.41 35.69 1.87
C SER A 433 -33.52 35.53 3.38
N ASP A 434 -34.36 36.35 4.03
CA ASP A 434 -34.63 36.26 5.48
C ASP A 434 -35.33 34.96 5.88
N ASP A 435 -36.08 34.37 4.95
CA ASP A 435 -36.76 33.08 5.13
C ASP A 435 -35.79 31.88 5.03
N ASP A 436 -34.60 32.09 4.49
CA ASP A 436 -33.58 31.05 4.35
C ASP A 436 -32.69 31.00 5.60
N TYR A 437 -32.89 29.95 6.40
CA TYR A 437 -32.13 29.74 7.64
C TYR A 437 -30.61 29.62 7.40
N ARG A 438 -30.18 29.17 6.21
CA ARG A 438 -28.77 29.22 5.78
C ARG A 438 -28.25 30.65 5.74
N THR A 439 -29.01 31.56 5.14
CA THR A 439 -28.68 33.00 5.09
C THR A 439 -28.61 33.59 6.50
N LYS A 440 -29.51 33.21 7.41
CA LYS A 440 -29.48 33.67 8.80
C LYS A 440 -28.21 33.30 9.54
N VAL A 441 -27.77 32.03 9.41
CA VAL A 441 -26.51 31.55 10.00
C VAL A 441 -25.31 32.23 9.34
N ALA A 442 -25.30 32.33 8.01
CA ALA A 442 -24.23 32.98 7.26
C ALA A 442 -24.03 34.44 7.69
N ARG A 443 -25.11 35.23 7.76
CA ARG A 443 -25.06 36.63 8.23
C ARG A 443 -24.53 36.74 9.65
N HIS A 444 -24.96 35.85 10.54
CA HIS A 444 -24.50 35.84 11.92
C HIS A 444 -23.00 35.51 12.01
N ALA A 445 -22.55 34.46 11.31
CA ALA A 445 -21.13 34.09 11.24
C ALA A 445 -20.27 35.21 10.64
N THR A 446 -20.72 35.84 9.57
CA THR A 446 -20.02 36.99 8.97
C THR A 446 -20.00 38.19 9.94
N SER A 447 -21.06 38.42 10.72
CA SER A 447 -21.07 39.46 11.76
C SER A 447 -20.03 39.22 12.85
N LEU A 448 -19.79 37.96 13.24
CA LEU A 448 -18.74 37.62 14.22
C LEU A 448 -17.34 38.03 13.72
N SER A 449 -17.12 38.09 12.41
CA SER A 449 -15.84 38.55 11.85
C SER A 449 -15.55 40.03 12.10
N LEU A 450 -16.54 40.83 12.54
CA LEU A 450 -16.35 42.22 12.95
C LEU A 450 -15.75 42.36 14.36
N LEU A 451 -15.86 41.33 15.20
CA LEU A 451 -15.30 41.37 16.56
C LEU A 451 -13.78 41.52 16.53
N ASP A 452 -13.20 42.15 17.56
CA ASP A 452 -11.75 42.35 17.65
C ASP A 452 -10.99 41.02 17.70
N ASP A 453 -11.50 40.05 18.48
CA ASP A 453 -10.93 38.70 18.54
C ASP A 453 -11.41 37.84 17.37
N LYS A 454 -10.57 37.76 16.34
CA LYS A 454 -10.83 36.98 15.11
C LYS A 454 -10.86 35.47 15.32
N ARG A 455 -10.42 34.96 16.47
CA ARG A 455 -10.50 33.52 16.79
C ARG A 455 -11.93 33.08 17.10
N VAL A 456 -12.77 34.01 17.56
CA VAL A 456 -14.17 33.73 17.94
C VAL A 456 -14.96 33.22 16.75
N VAL A 457 -14.80 33.82 15.57
CA VAL A 457 -15.53 33.38 14.37
C VAL A 457 -15.08 32.00 13.89
N GLY A 458 -13.80 31.65 14.00
CA GLY A 458 -13.31 30.30 13.71
C GLY A 458 -13.95 29.26 14.61
N GLN A 459 -13.87 29.47 15.93
CA GLN A 459 -14.49 28.59 16.93
C GLN A 459 -16.01 28.47 16.75
N ALA A 460 -16.68 29.57 16.38
CA ALA A 460 -18.11 29.54 16.12
C ALA A 460 -18.46 28.69 14.90
N LEU A 461 -17.64 28.72 13.85
CA LEU A 461 -17.82 27.86 12.67
C LEU A 461 -17.54 26.39 12.99
N ASP A 462 -16.47 26.08 13.74
CA ASP A 462 -16.16 24.73 14.19
C ASP A 462 -17.35 24.14 14.98
N ASP A 463 -17.80 24.87 16.01
CA ASP A 463 -18.96 24.50 16.83
C ASP A 463 -20.21 24.29 15.99
N TRP A 464 -20.49 25.22 15.05
CA TRP A 464 -21.66 25.12 14.20
C TRP A 464 -21.62 23.87 13.34
N TYR A 465 -20.47 23.55 12.75
CA TYR A 465 -20.31 22.40 11.87
C TYR A 465 -20.31 21.07 12.64
N GLU A 466 -19.78 21.03 13.86
CA GLU A 466 -19.81 19.86 14.74
C GLU A 466 -21.19 19.59 15.37
N GLN A 467 -21.99 20.64 15.57
CA GLN A 467 -23.32 20.53 16.14
C GLN A 467 -24.25 19.64 15.28
N SER A 468 -24.84 18.60 15.87
CA SER A 468 -25.71 17.65 15.16
C SER A 468 -27.14 18.13 14.98
N ASP A 469 -27.68 18.88 15.93
CA ASP A 469 -29.06 19.41 15.94
C ASP A 469 -29.22 20.73 15.16
N LYS A 470 -28.11 21.38 14.77
CA LYS A 470 -28.06 22.66 14.03
C LYS A 470 -29.01 23.73 14.60
N ASP A 471 -29.08 23.81 15.93
CA ASP A 471 -29.91 24.78 16.66
C ASP A 471 -29.23 26.16 16.70
N TYR A 472 -29.71 27.07 15.84
CA TYR A 472 -29.26 28.46 15.79
C TYR A 472 -29.46 29.24 17.07
N LEU A 473 -30.56 29.03 17.82
CA LEU A 473 -30.83 29.86 19.00
C LEU A 473 -29.80 29.57 20.09
N LYS A 474 -29.52 28.28 20.30
CA LYS A 474 -28.47 27.83 21.21
C LYS A 474 -27.09 28.35 20.78
N TRP A 475 -26.76 28.23 19.50
CA TRP A 475 -25.48 28.67 18.95
C TRP A 475 -25.28 30.20 18.99
N SER A 476 -26.27 30.98 18.54
CA SER A 476 -26.22 32.45 18.55
C SER A 476 -26.22 33.06 19.95
N THR A 477 -26.77 32.36 20.95
CA THR A 477 -26.67 32.76 22.36
C THR A 477 -25.24 32.58 22.89
N LYS A 478 -24.55 31.52 22.45
CA LYS A 478 -23.14 31.27 22.80
C LYS A 478 -22.20 32.28 22.12
N TYR A 479 -22.53 32.71 20.90
CA TYR A 479 -21.73 33.64 20.10
C TYR A 479 -22.50 34.93 19.79
N PRO A 480 -22.68 35.85 20.74
CA PRO A 480 -23.49 37.05 20.52
C PRO A 480 -22.83 38.04 19.55
N VAL A 481 -23.65 38.72 18.75
CA VAL A 481 -23.22 39.76 17.79
C VAL A 481 -24.00 41.06 18.01
N PRO A 482 -23.36 42.24 17.86
CA PRO A 482 -23.98 43.52 18.17
C PRO A 482 -25.08 43.95 17.17
N ASN A 483 -24.96 43.63 15.88
CA ASN A 483 -26.02 43.91 14.88
C ASN A 483 -25.90 43.03 13.61
N VAL A 484 -26.89 42.17 13.34
CA VAL A 484 -26.93 41.27 12.15
C VAL A 484 -27.54 41.97 10.91
N SER A 485 -28.34 43.02 11.12
CA SER A 485 -29.13 43.65 10.05
C SER A 485 -28.29 44.32 8.95
N GLU A 486 -27.05 44.69 9.25
CA GLU A 486 -26.12 45.30 8.28
C GLU A 486 -25.53 44.28 7.27
N MET A 487 -25.76 42.98 7.47
CA MET A 487 -25.18 41.91 6.65
C MET A 487 -25.97 41.56 5.38
N GLU A 488 -27.16 42.16 5.16
CA GLU A 488 -27.95 41.91 3.94
C GLU A 488 -27.16 42.29 2.67
N THR A 489 -26.47 43.43 2.70
CA THR A 489 -25.63 43.86 1.58
C THR A 489 -24.49 42.87 1.33
N VAL A 490 -23.90 42.33 2.39
CA VAL A 490 -22.81 41.36 2.30
C VAL A 490 -23.29 40.05 1.68
N THR A 491 -24.42 39.48 2.13
CA THR A 491 -24.94 38.23 1.55
C THR A 491 -25.34 38.39 0.10
N ARG A 492 -25.90 39.55 -0.27
CA ARG A 492 -26.20 39.88 -1.67
C ARG A 492 -24.94 39.91 -2.54
N LEU A 493 -23.86 40.51 -2.04
CA LEU A 493 -22.58 40.58 -2.75
C LEU A 493 -21.93 39.20 -2.87
N GLN A 494 -21.91 38.41 -1.79
CA GLN A 494 -21.41 37.03 -1.80
C GLN A 494 -22.19 36.14 -2.78
N LYS A 495 -23.52 36.24 -2.81
CA LYS A 495 -24.37 35.52 -3.76
C LYS A 495 -24.02 35.86 -5.21
N ARG A 496 -23.92 37.14 -5.54
CA ARG A 496 -23.53 37.59 -6.90
C ARG A 496 -22.14 37.09 -7.28
N TRP A 497 -21.18 37.11 -6.36
CA TRP A 497 -19.83 36.58 -6.60
C TRP A 497 -19.85 35.06 -6.83
N CYS A 498 -20.66 34.31 -6.07
CA CYS A 498 -20.83 32.86 -6.28
C CYS A 498 -21.49 32.54 -7.63
N GLU A 499 -22.46 33.35 -8.07
CA GLU A 499 -23.10 33.23 -9.39
C GLU A 499 -22.10 33.50 -10.52
N MET A 500 -21.25 34.53 -10.39
CA MET A 500 -20.16 34.84 -11.33
C MET A 500 -19.14 33.70 -11.43
N LEU A 501 -18.78 33.11 -10.29
CA LEU A 501 -17.87 31.97 -10.21
C LEU A 501 -18.49 30.67 -10.79
N GLY A 502 -19.80 30.64 -11.05
CA GLY A 502 -20.49 29.45 -11.51
C GLY A 502 -20.49 28.34 -10.45
N VAL A 503 -20.72 28.69 -9.19
CA VAL A 503 -20.82 27.73 -8.09
C VAL A 503 -22.10 26.91 -8.23
N THR A 504 -21.97 25.66 -8.65
CA THR A 504 -23.10 24.71 -8.79
C THR A 504 -23.22 23.76 -7.59
N PHE A 505 -22.17 23.61 -6.81
CA PHE A 505 -22.14 22.78 -5.60
C PHE A 505 -21.22 23.38 -4.53
N THR A 506 -21.44 22.98 -3.28
CA THR A 506 -20.57 23.30 -2.14
C THR A 506 -20.09 22.01 -1.46
N PRO A 507 -18.84 21.94 -0.98
CA PRO A 507 -17.87 23.03 -1.01
C PRO A 507 -17.27 23.22 -2.41
N THR A 508 -17.07 24.48 -2.82
CA THR A 508 -16.21 24.82 -3.97
C THR A 508 -14.93 25.45 -3.42
N ILE A 509 -13.78 24.90 -3.80
CA ILE A 509 -12.47 25.36 -3.30
C ILE A 509 -11.76 26.15 -4.39
N LEU A 510 -11.10 27.23 -3.98
CA LEU A 510 -10.20 27.98 -4.84
C LEU A 510 -8.83 28.10 -4.17
N ILE A 511 -7.77 28.02 -4.97
CA ILE A 511 -6.39 28.27 -4.56
C ILE A 511 -5.92 29.53 -5.28
N ASN A 512 -5.59 30.57 -4.52
CA ASN A 512 -5.16 31.86 -5.06
C ASN A 512 -6.15 32.47 -6.09
N GLY A 513 -7.46 32.23 -5.90
CA GLY A 513 -8.52 32.68 -6.80
C GLY A 513 -8.80 31.76 -7.99
N TYR A 514 -8.07 30.66 -8.16
CA TYR A 514 -8.34 29.67 -9.20
C TYR A 514 -9.17 28.52 -8.65
N LYS A 515 -10.23 28.11 -9.35
CA LYS A 515 -11.10 27.02 -8.92
C LYS A 515 -10.34 25.69 -8.95
N LEU A 516 -10.46 24.91 -7.89
CA LEU A 516 -9.97 23.54 -7.87
C LEU A 516 -10.86 22.68 -8.78
N ILE A 517 -10.23 21.96 -9.71
CA ILE A 517 -10.90 21.10 -10.69
C ILE A 517 -10.43 19.66 -10.59
N GLU A 518 -11.25 18.73 -11.08
CA GLU A 518 -10.86 17.34 -11.22
C GLU A 518 -9.55 17.21 -12.03
N PRO A 519 -8.66 16.27 -11.69
CA PRO A 519 -8.82 15.18 -10.72
C PRO A 519 -8.34 15.52 -9.29
N TYR A 520 -8.16 16.80 -8.95
CA TYR A 520 -7.60 17.23 -7.67
C TYR A 520 -8.67 17.36 -6.59
N THR A 521 -8.40 16.80 -5.41
CA THR A 521 -9.21 16.97 -4.20
C THR A 521 -8.46 17.83 -3.17
N LEU A 522 -9.15 18.23 -2.10
CA LEU A 522 -8.52 18.99 -1.02
C LEU A 522 -7.32 18.23 -0.42
N GLU A 523 -7.45 16.92 -0.23
CA GLU A 523 -6.41 16.07 0.33
C GLU A 523 -5.15 16.04 -0.54
N ASP A 524 -5.31 16.21 -1.86
CA ASP A 524 -4.18 16.25 -2.79
C ASP A 524 -3.41 17.57 -2.69
N ILE A 525 -4.14 18.68 -2.54
CA ILE A 525 -3.57 20.02 -2.55
C ILE A 525 -2.57 20.19 -1.39
N LYS A 526 -2.74 19.49 -0.27
CA LYS A 526 -1.82 19.51 0.87
C LYS A 526 -0.35 19.39 0.45
N TYR A 527 -0.08 18.57 -0.57
CA TYR A 527 1.28 18.28 -1.08
C TYR A 527 1.71 19.18 -2.26
N LEU A 528 0.85 20.06 -2.73
CA LEU A 528 1.03 20.86 -3.95
C LEU A 528 1.15 22.37 -3.69
N ILE A 529 0.78 22.82 -2.49
CA ILE A 529 0.82 24.24 -2.12
C ILE A 529 1.88 24.49 -1.04
N GLU A 530 2.57 25.62 -1.20
CA GLU A 530 3.59 26.16 -0.30
C GLU A 530 3.14 27.47 0.36
#